data_AF-A0AAD8X7G5-F1
#
_entry.id   AF-A0AAD8X7G5-F1
#
_cell.length_a   1.000
_cell.length_b   1.000
_cell.length_c   1.000
_cell.angle_alpha   90.00
_cell.angle_beta   90.00
_cell.angle_gamma   90.00
#
_symmetry.space_group_name_H-M   'P 1'
#
loop_
_entity.id
_entity.type
_entity.pdbx_description
1 polymer ?
#
loop_
_entity_poly.entity_id
_entity_poly.type
_entity_poly.pdbx_seq_one_letter_code
_entity_poly.pdbx_strand_id
1 'polypeptide(L)'
;MQSTAFSTAVGGTTFKQILESPDITKVFYDVRNDSDALFHHFQVKLSGIEDVQLMENAARPRGQRRYLNGLDKCIGLYAPLSAEEKARWKAAKEAGLNLFHPSRGGSYEVFNSRPMSTPIGFTASTTCDICPT
;
A
#
# COMPACT_ATOMS: atom_id res chain seq x y z
N MET A 1 -20.55 9.51 8.89
CA MET A 1 -19.11 9.71 9.20
C MET A 1 -18.17 9.31 8.06
N GLN A 2 -18.51 8.37 7.16
CA GLN A 2 -17.59 7.96 6.08
C GLN A 2 -17.43 8.98 4.93
N SER A 3 -18.42 9.83 4.63
CA SER A 3 -18.38 10.69 3.43
C SER A 3 -17.36 11.83 3.47
N THR A 4 -16.86 12.23 4.64
CA THR A 4 -15.96 13.40 4.79
C THR A 4 -14.48 13.05 4.97
N ALA A 5 -14.14 11.75 5.00
CA ALA A 5 -12.79 11.29 5.31
C ALA A 5 -11.72 11.88 4.37
N PHE A 6 -12.06 12.03 3.08
CA PHE A 6 -11.15 12.54 2.06
C PHE A 6 -11.44 13.98 1.63
N SER A 7 -12.57 14.56 2.04
CA SER A 7 -13.03 15.89 1.60
C SER A 7 -12.78 17.00 2.63
N THR A 8 -12.19 16.68 3.78
CA THR A 8 -11.84 17.68 4.79
C THR A 8 -10.64 18.47 4.28
N ALA A 9 -10.79 19.80 4.15
CA ALA A 9 -9.74 20.67 3.66
C ALA A 9 -8.82 21.12 4.81
N VAL A 10 -7.51 21.01 4.60
CA VAL A 10 -6.49 21.64 5.45
C VAL A 10 -5.66 22.54 4.53
N GLY A 11 -5.67 23.85 4.79
CA GLY A 11 -4.98 24.81 3.90
C GLY A 11 -5.56 24.90 2.49
N GLY A 12 -6.86 24.61 2.31
CA GLY A 12 -7.57 24.75 1.04
C GLY A 12 -7.48 23.55 0.08
N THR A 13 -6.68 22.54 0.40
CA THR A 13 -6.58 21.29 -0.37
C THR A 13 -7.11 20.12 0.44
N THR A 14 -7.86 19.24 -0.22
CA THR A 14 -8.38 17.99 0.34
C THR A 14 -7.55 16.81 -0.16
N PHE A 15 -7.51 15.71 0.59
CA PHE A 15 -6.82 14.53 0.12
C PHE A 15 -7.49 13.93 -1.13
N LYS A 16 -8.82 14.08 -1.25
CA LYS A 16 -9.56 13.74 -2.47
C LYS A 16 -8.99 14.47 -3.70
N GLN A 17 -8.79 15.79 -3.64
CA GLN A 17 -8.22 16.55 -4.76
C GLN A 17 -6.83 16.05 -5.16
N ILE A 18 -6.00 15.65 -4.19
CA ILE A 18 -4.66 15.08 -4.47
C ILE A 18 -4.79 13.73 -5.19
N LEU A 19 -5.65 12.85 -4.68
CA LEU A 19 -5.88 11.52 -5.25
C LEU A 19 -6.49 11.56 -6.66
N GLU A 20 -7.34 12.54 -6.95
CA GLU A 20 -8.01 12.72 -8.25
C GLU A 20 -7.22 13.58 -9.25
N SER A 21 -6.15 14.24 -8.82
CA SER A 21 -5.33 15.07 -9.70
C SER A 21 -4.48 14.23 -10.67
N PRO A 22 -4.52 14.47 -11.99
CA PRO A 22 -3.60 13.85 -12.94
C PRO A 22 -2.17 14.41 -12.83
N ASP A 23 -2.01 15.62 -12.31
CA ASP A 23 -0.71 16.33 -12.25
C ASP A 23 0.13 15.90 -11.04
N ILE A 24 -0.50 15.24 -10.06
CA ILE A 24 0.19 14.67 -8.91
C ILE A 24 0.30 13.17 -9.15
N THR A 25 1.54 12.69 -9.30
CA THR A 25 1.81 11.26 -9.45
C THR A 25 1.65 10.56 -8.10
N LYS A 26 0.88 9.47 -8.08
CA LYS A 26 0.78 8.56 -6.93
C LYS A 26 1.29 7.19 -7.32
N VAL A 27 2.26 6.72 -6.56
CA VAL A 27 2.89 5.43 -6.74
C VAL A 27 2.14 4.40 -5.90
N PHE A 28 1.61 3.36 -6.55
CA PHE A 28 0.92 2.25 -5.90
C PHE A 28 1.60 0.92 -6.24
N TYR A 29 1.41 -0.08 -5.40
CA TYR A 29 1.71 -1.46 -5.73
C TYR A 29 0.41 -2.23 -5.81
N ASP A 30 -0.01 -2.63 -7.01
CA ASP A 30 -1.27 -3.34 -7.22
C ASP A 30 -2.52 -2.55 -6.79
N VAL A 31 -2.82 -1.47 -7.51
CA VAL A 31 -3.85 -0.46 -7.12
C VAL A 31 -5.30 -0.97 -7.19
N ARG A 32 -5.55 -2.19 -7.68
CA ARG A 32 -6.89 -2.64 -8.09
C ARG A 32 -7.91 -2.59 -6.95
N ASN A 33 -7.58 -3.20 -5.81
CA ASN A 33 -8.48 -3.24 -4.66
C ASN A 33 -8.62 -1.87 -3.99
N ASP A 34 -7.55 -1.10 -3.94
CA ASP A 34 -7.58 0.25 -3.36
C ASP A 34 -8.44 1.19 -4.21
N SER A 35 -8.34 1.11 -5.54
CA SER A 35 -9.17 1.88 -6.46
C SER A 35 -10.65 1.53 -6.30
N ASP A 36 -10.98 0.24 -6.21
CA ASP A 36 -12.35 -0.22 -6.01
C ASP A 36 -12.93 0.31 -4.68
N ALA A 37 -12.18 0.13 -3.58
CA ALA A 37 -12.59 0.59 -2.26
C ALA A 37 -12.74 2.12 -2.21
N LEU A 38 -11.79 2.88 -2.77
CA LEU A 38 -11.81 4.33 -2.79
C LEU A 38 -13.01 4.87 -3.60
N PHE A 39 -13.31 4.25 -4.74
CA PHE A 39 -14.45 4.65 -5.55
C PHE A 39 -15.77 4.29 -4.88
N HIS A 40 -15.98 3.04 -4.48
CA HIS A 40 -17.27 2.56 -3.97
C HIS A 40 -17.61 3.12 -2.59
N HIS A 41 -16.63 3.27 -1.69
CA HIS A 41 -16.89 3.79 -0.34
C HIS A 41 -16.84 5.31 -0.25
N PHE A 42 -16.03 5.98 -1.07
CA PHE A 42 -15.72 7.40 -0.90
C PHE A 42 -15.90 8.26 -2.15
N GLN A 43 -16.31 7.67 -3.28
CA GLN A 43 -16.47 8.35 -4.57
C GLN A 43 -15.20 9.10 -4.99
N VAL A 44 -14.03 8.53 -4.70
CA VAL A 44 -12.72 9.04 -5.12
C VAL A 44 -12.32 8.36 -6.41
N LYS A 45 -12.11 9.14 -7.48
CA LYS A 45 -11.65 8.63 -8.78
C LYS A 45 -10.15 8.85 -8.94
N LEU A 46 -9.36 7.84 -8.59
CA LEU A 46 -7.91 7.88 -8.74
C LEU A 46 -7.48 8.31 -10.15
N SER A 47 -6.50 9.21 -10.21
CA SER A 47 -5.86 9.71 -11.43
C SER A 47 -4.35 9.83 -11.20
N GLY A 48 -3.53 9.94 -12.25
CA GLY A 48 -2.07 10.09 -12.10
C GLY A 48 -1.42 8.91 -11.34
N ILE A 49 -1.86 7.68 -11.59
CA ILE A 49 -1.35 6.48 -10.90
C ILE A 49 -0.21 5.84 -11.69
N GLU A 50 0.89 5.57 -11.00
CA GLU A 50 1.96 4.68 -11.46
C GLU A 50 1.94 3.38 -10.64
N ASP A 51 1.62 2.26 -11.30
CA ASP A 51 1.59 0.95 -10.65
C ASP A 51 2.94 0.24 -10.77
N VAL A 52 3.68 0.20 -9.67
CA VAL A 52 5.01 -0.40 -9.58
C VAL A 52 5.00 -1.88 -9.91
N GLN A 53 3.91 -2.61 -9.62
CA GLN A 53 3.79 -4.03 -9.94
C GLN A 53 3.80 -4.24 -11.46
N LEU A 54 3.13 -3.36 -12.20
CA LEU A 54 3.10 -3.42 -13.66
C LEU A 54 4.41 -2.93 -14.28
N MET A 55 5.01 -1.86 -13.72
CA MET A 55 6.32 -1.36 -14.16
C MET A 55 7.41 -2.41 -13.97
N GLU A 56 7.45 -3.07 -12.82
CA GLU A 56 8.41 -4.13 -12.52
C GLU A 56 8.23 -5.31 -13.49
N ASN A 57 6.99 -5.75 -13.74
CA ASN A 57 6.72 -6.81 -14.71
C ASN A 57 7.14 -6.42 -16.14
N ALA A 58 6.90 -5.17 -16.54
CA ALA A 58 7.29 -4.64 -17.85
C ALA A 58 8.82 -4.53 -18.00
N ALA A 59 9.55 -4.28 -16.92
CA ALA A 59 11.02 -4.20 -16.90
C ALA A 59 11.71 -5.57 -17.06
N ARG A 60 11.03 -6.69 -16.73
CA ARG A 60 11.62 -8.04 -16.85
C ARG A 60 11.82 -8.47 -18.32
N PRO A 61 12.70 -9.45 -18.60
CA PRO A 61 12.78 -10.09 -19.92
C PRO A 61 11.43 -10.67 -20.38
N ARG A 62 11.15 -10.64 -21.69
CA ARG A 62 9.83 -11.03 -22.26
C ARG A 62 9.32 -12.40 -21.80
N GLY A 63 10.20 -13.38 -21.58
CA GLY A 63 9.83 -14.72 -21.10
C GLY A 63 9.43 -14.81 -19.62
N GLN A 64 9.67 -13.77 -18.83
CA GLN A 64 9.46 -13.75 -17.37
C GLN A 64 8.25 -12.89 -16.94
N ARG A 65 7.42 -12.46 -17.90
CA ARG A 65 6.27 -11.55 -17.68
C ARG A 65 4.94 -12.28 -17.51
N ARG A 66 4.97 -13.60 -17.36
CA ARG A 66 3.76 -14.46 -17.25
C ARG A 66 3.03 -14.32 -15.92
N TYR A 67 3.71 -13.78 -14.90
CA TYR A 67 3.17 -13.62 -13.56
C TYR A 67 3.68 -12.32 -12.93
N LEU A 68 2.84 -11.71 -12.10
CA LEU A 68 3.18 -10.53 -11.32
C LEU A 68 3.91 -10.96 -10.05
N ASN A 69 4.90 -10.18 -9.61
CA ASN A 69 5.54 -10.42 -8.32
C ASN A 69 4.65 -9.81 -7.22
N GLY A 70 4.63 -10.45 -6.05
CA GLY A 70 4.12 -9.80 -4.84
C GLY A 70 5.13 -8.79 -4.29
N LEU A 71 4.64 -7.82 -3.54
CA LEU A 71 5.46 -6.74 -2.97
C LEU A 71 6.67 -7.28 -2.19
N ASP A 72 6.50 -8.34 -1.40
CA ASP A 72 7.58 -8.96 -0.61
C ASP A 72 8.75 -9.41 -1.46
N LYS A 73 8.44 -9.99 -2.62
CA LYS A 73 9.46 -10.47 -3.55
C LYS A 73 10.18 -9.28 -4.18
N CYS A 74 9.44 -8.24 -4.56
CA CYS A 74 10.02 -7.01 -5.10
C CYS A 74 10.91 -6.29 -4.08
N ILE A 75 10.49 -6.18 -2.82
CA ILE A 75 11.33 -5.62 -1.74
C ILE A 75 12.59 -6.47 -1.56
N GLY A 76 12.47 -7.80 -1.56
CA GLY A 76 13.61 -8.70 -1.47
C GLY A 76 14.63 -8.50 -2.59
N LEU A 77 14.16 -8.30 -3.83
CA LEU A 77 14.98 -8.18 -5.03
C LEU A 77 15.56 -6.78 -5.24
N TYR A 78 14.77 -5.73 -5.02
CA TYR A 78 15.06 -4.39 -5.52
C TYR A 78 15.23 -3.33 -4.43
N ALA A 79 14.71 -3.55 -3.21
CA ALA A 79 14.84 -2.54 -2.17
C ALA A 79 16.31 -2.39 -1.74
N PRO A 80 16.83 -1.15 -1.63
CA PRO A 80 18.21 -0.86 -1.22
C PRO A 80 18.37 -0.98 0.30
N LEU A 81 17.93 -2.11 0.85
CA LEU A 81 17.95 -2.45 2.27
C LEU A 81 19.03 -3.49 2.54
N SER A 82 19.71 -3.35 3.67
CA SER A 82 20.60 -4.38 4.23
C SER A 82 19.83 -5.68 4.52
N ALA A 83 20.57 -6.78 4.71
CA ALA A 83 19.97 -8.06 5.08
C ALA A 83 19.21 -7.95 6.42
N GLU A 84 19.77 -7.20 7.36
CA GLU A 84 19.19 -6.92 8.67
C GLU A 84 17.88 -6.12 8.55
N GLU A 85 17.84 -5.09 7.70
CA GLU A 85 16.63 -4.29 7.47
C GLU A 85 15.54 -5.12 6.79
N LYS A 86 15.89 -5.94 5.79
CA LYS A 86 14.95 -6.88 5.15
C LYS A 86 14.40 -7.88 6.16
N ALA A 87 15.22 -8.38 7.08
CA ALA A 87 14.79 -9.28 8.14
C ALA A 87 13.82 -8.58 9.12
N ARG A 88 14.12 -7.34 9.54
CA ARG A 88 13.22 -6.55 10.40
C ARG A 88 11.89 -6.27 9.73
N TRP A 89 11.90 -5.84 8.47
CA TRP A 89 10.68 -5.59 7.70
C TRP A 89 9.84 -6.86 7.57
N LYS A 90 10.47 -8.00 7.26
CA LYS A 90 9.77 -9.29 7.16
C LYS A 90 9.18 -9.73 8.51
N ALA A 91 9.92 -9.57 9.60
CA ALA A 91 9.44 -9.89 10.94
C ALA A 91 8.24 -9.03 11.34
N ALA A 92 8.30 -7.72 11.05
CA ALA A 92 7.17 -6.82 11.25
C ALA A 92 5.96 -7.25 10.42
N LYS A 93 6.17 -7.54 9.13
CA LYS A 93 5.11 -7.99 8.23
C LYS A 93 4.41 -9.24 8.77
N GLU A 94 5.18 -10.24 9.20
CA GLU A 94 4.66 -11.48 9.78
C GLU A 94 3.89 -11.22 11.07
N ALA A 95 4.39 -10.34 11.94
CA ALA A 95 3.67 -9.94 13.16
C ALA A 95 2.33 -9.24 12.84
N GLY A 96 2.30 -8.35 11.84
CA GLY A 96 1.07 -7.72 11.38
C GLY A 96 0.08 -8.73 10.80
N LEU A 97 0.54 -9.64 9.93
CA LEU A 97 -0.29 -10.69 9.34
C LEU A 97 -0.95 -11.59 10.39
N ASN A 98 -0.24 -11.92 11.48
CA ASN A 98 -0.81 -12.72 12.56
C ASN A 98 -1.93 -11.99 13.31
N LEU A 99 -1.96 -10.65 13.28
CA LEU A 99 -3.00 -9.85 13.92
C LEU A 99 -4.24 -9.69 13.07
N PHE A 100 -4.09 -9.48 11.75
CA PHE A 100 -5.25 -9.16 10.89
C PHE A 100 -5.76 -10.32 10.03
N HIS A 101 -4.94 -11.34 9.74
CA HIS A 101 -5.31 -12.37 8.77
C HIS A 101 -6.06 -13.54 9.44
N PRO A 102 -7.32 -13.84 9.06
CA PRO A 102 -8.13 -14.88 9.71
C PRO A 102 -7.50 -16.27 9.71
N SER A 103 -6.82 -16.67 8.62
CA SER A 103 -6.15 -17.98 8.56
C SER A 103 -4.94 -18.11 9.49
N ARG A 104 -4.50 -17.00 10.11
CA ARG A 104 -3.39 -16.95 11.07
C ARG A 104 -3.87 -16.68 12.51
N GLY A 105 -5.19 -16.77 12.76
CA GLY A 105 -5.80 -16.47 14.05
C GLY A 105 -6.09 -14.99 14.29
N GLY A 106 -5.85 -14.14 13.29
CA GLY A 106 -6.15 -12.71 13.35
C GLY A 106 -7.59 -12.37 12.96
N SER A 107 -7.91 -11.07 12.95
CA SER A 107 -9.20 -10.57 12.48
C SER A 107 -9.03 -9.19 11.84
N TYR A 108 -9.75 -8.93 10.74
CA TYR A 108 -9.75 -7.61 10.10
C TYR A 108 -10.28 -6.50 11.02
N GLU A 109 -11.04 -6.84 12.07
CA GLU A 109 -11.51 -5.90 13.09
C GLU A 109 -10.38 -5.19 13.84
N VAL A 110 -9.17 -5.75 13.82
CA VAL A 110 -8.00 -5.12 14.41
C VAL A 110 -7.72 -3.74 13.80
N PHE A 111 -8.10 -3.50 12.53
CA PHE A 111 -7.98 -2.19 11.86
C PHE A 111 -8.94 -1.13 12.42
N ASN A 112 -10.01 -1.54 13.10
CA ASN A 112 -10.98 -0.65 13.74
C ASN A 112 -10.57 -0.25 15.17
N SER A 113 -9.61 -0.97 15.77
CA SER A 113 -9.16 -0.73 17.14
C SER A 113 -8.35 0.57 17.27
N ARG A 114 -8.54 1.30 18.37
CA ARG A 114 -7.80 2.52 18.70
C ARG A 114 -7.31 2.48 20.16
N PRO A 115 -6.04 2.81 20.46
CA PRO A 115 -4.97 3.11 19.49
C PRO A 115 -4.64 1.89 18.61
N MET A 116 -4.14 2.16 17.39
CA MET A 116 -3.74 1.09 16.47
C MET A 116 -2.58 0.30 17.09
N SER A 117 -2.59 -1.02 16.96
CA SER A 117 -1.51 -1.85 17.49
C SER A 117 -0.18 -1.55 16.78
N THR A 118 0.92 -1.51 17.54
CA THR A 118 2.25 -1.14 17.03
C THR A 118 2.68 -1.97 15.83
N PRO A 119 2.49 -3.30 15.79
CA PRO A 119 2.90 -4.09 14.62
C PRO A 119 2.15 -3.68 13.35
N ILE A 120 0.85 -3.36 13.44
CA ILE A 120 0.07 -2.92 12.27
C ILE A 120 0.56 -1.55 11.80
N GLY A 121 0.70 -0.59 12.71
CA GLY A 121 1.19 0.74 12.36
C GLY A 121 2.61 0.72 11.77
N PHE A 122 3.50 -0.09 12.34
CA PHE A 122 4.87 -0.23 11.86
C PHE A 122 4.94 -0.87 10.48
N THR A 123 4.14 -1.92 10.20
CA THR A 123 4.07 -2.51 8.87
C THR A 123 3.57 -1.55 7.80
N ALA A 124 2.55 -0.74 8.14
CA ALA A 124 1.99 0.25 7.21
C ALA A 124 3.02 1.34 6.87
N SER A 125 3.70 1.90 7.88
CA SER A 125 4.75 2.91 7.68
C SER A 125 5.88 2.39 6.83
N THR A 126 6.53 1.30 7.28
CA THR A 126 7.75 0.81 6.64
C THR A 126 7.54 0.32 5.22
N THR A 127 6.34 -0.10 4.86
CA THR A 127 6.04 -0.51 3.49
C THR A 127 5.94 0.69 2.54
N CYS A 128 5.31 1.78 2.99
CA CYS A 128 5.23 3.02 2.19
C CYS A 128 6.60 3.67 2.00
N ASP A 129 7.48 3.61 3.01
CA ASP A 129 8.82 4.21 2.97
C ASP A 129 9.78 3.51 1.98
N ILE A 130 9.49 2.27 1.58
CA ILE A 130 10.32 1.48 0.67
C ILE A 130 9.99 1.74 -0.80
N CYS A 131 8.78 2.23 -1.12
CA CYS A 131 8.44 2.57 -2.49
C CYS A 131 9.27 3.79 -2.94
N PRO A 132 9.99 3.70 -4.08
CA PRO A 132 10.76 4.82 -4.58
C PRO A 132 9.83 6.00 -4.92
N THR A 133 10.25 7.20 -4.55
CA THR A 133 9.67 8.49 -4.97
C THR A 133 10.14 8.88 -6.36
#